data_AF-A0A521T1H3-F1
#
_entry.id   AF-A0A521T1H3-F1
#
_cell.length_a   1.000
_cell.length_b   1.000
_cell.length_c   1.000
_cell.angle_alpha   90.00
_cell.angle_beta   90.00
_cell.angle_gamma   90.00
#
_symmetry.space_group_name_H-M   'P 1'
#
loop_
_entity.id
_entity.type
_entity.pdbx_description
1 polymer ?
#
loop_
_entity_poly.entity_id
_entity_poly.type
_entity_poly.pdbx_seq_one_letter_code
_entity_poly.pdbx_strand_id
1 'polypeptide(L)'
;MNSLYLWMKYIHALAGFLFLMGHGVAVYMSFRLKQEKDVERIKSLLDLSAAAFPTTMLALLALLIAGIITGFMGQWWGTGWIWASLVILIGQSVWMNSVSKTYHGARKLLGMPYMEGNKPREAMAPQPAETVLAHLSKTRPKELLYIGIGGFAIILWLMMFKPF
;
A
#
# COMPACT_ATOMS: atom_id res chain seq x y z
N MET A 1 -8.10 -10.07 31.53
CA MET A 1 -7.84 -10.15 30.07
C MET A 1 -7.02 -11.39 29.80
N ASN A 2 -7.43 -12.25 28.86
CA ASN A 2 -6.67 -13.46 28.53
C ASN A 2 -5.32 -13.10 27.87
N SER A 3 -4.23 -13.79 28.21
CA SER A 3 -2.89 -13.60 27.64
C SER A 3 -2.91 -13.58 26.10
N LEU A 4 -3.69 -14.48 25.48
CA LEU A 4 -3.85 -14.54 24.03
C LEU A 4 -4.38 -13.23 23.43
N TYR A 5 -5.31 -12.56 24.11
CA TYR A 5 -5.90 -11.31 23.62
C TYR A 5 -4.87 -10.18 23.57
N LEU A 6 -3.99 -10.11 24.56
CA LEU A 6 -2.88 -9.14 24.60
C LEU A 6 -1.88 -9.41 23.47
N TRP A 7 -1.53 -10.68 23.24
CA TRP A 7 -0.66 -11.06 22.12
C TRP A 7 -1.26 -10.70 20.77
N MET A 8 -2.55 -10.94 20.55
CA MET A 8 -3.20 -10.58 19.28
C MET A 8 -3.24 -9.06 19.07
N LYS A 9 -3.48 -8.27 20.12
CA LYS A 9 -3.38 -6.81 20.05
C LYS A 9 -1.97 -6.34 19.70
N TYR A 10 -0.96 -6.93 20.33
CA TYR A 10 0.44 -6.64 20.06
C TYR A 10 0.80 -6.94 18.60
N ILE A 11 0.43 -8.13 18.11
CA ILE A 11 0.68 -8.54 16.71
C ILE A 11 -0.04 -7.60 15.75
N HIS A 12 -1.29 -7.22 16.03
CA HIS A 12 -2.04 -6.27 15.21
C HIS A 12 -1.31 -4.91 15.13
N ALA A 13 -0.90 -4.36 16.28
CA ALA A 13 -0.16 -3.11 16.31
C ALA A 13 1.18 -3.20 15.57
N LEU A 14 1.98 -4.24 15.87
CA LEU A 14 3.28 -4.47 15.23
C LEU A 14 3.15 -4.64 13.71
N ALA A 15 2.17 -5.40 13.25
CA ALA A 15 1.89 -5.58 11.83
C ALA A 15 1.49 -4.26 11.16
N GLY A 16 0.74 -3.40 11.86
CA GLY A 16 0.42 -2.04 11.40
C GLY A 16 1.67 -1.17 11.22
N PHE A 17 2.61 -1.23 12.17
CA PHE A 17 3.90 -0.55 12.04
C PHE A 17 4.74 -1.08 10.87
N LEU A 18 4.87 -2.41 10.75
CA LEU A 18 5.62 -3.03 9.65
C LEU A 18 5.00 -2.73 8.28
N PHE A 19 3.67 -2.73 8.19
CA PHE A 19 2.95 -2.31 7.01
C PHE A 19 3.28 -0.86 6.65
N LEU A 20 3.20 0.07 7.61
CA LEU A 20 3.50 1.48 7.38
C LEU A 20 4.95 1.70 6.94
N MET A 21 5.92 0.92 7.45
CA MET A 21 7.31 0.99 7.00
C MET A 21 7.46 0.60 5.52
N GLY A 22 6.96 -0.58 5.13
CA GLY A 22 7.02 -1.03 3.73
C GLY A 22 6.25 -0.09 2.79
N HIS A 23 5.09 0.38 3.23
CA HIS A 23 4.26 1.32 2.50
C HIS A 23 4.91 2.70 2.35
N GLY A 24 5.53 3.22 3.42
CA GLY A 24 6.22 4.51 3.42
C GLY A 24 7.40 4.54 2.46
N VAL A 25 8.13 3.42 2.36
CA VAL A 25 9.18 3.24 1.34
C VAL A 25 8.61 3.35 -0.08
N ALA A 26 7.47 2.72 -0.36
CA ALA A 26 6.81 2.82 -1.67
C ALA A 26 6.36 4.25 -2.00
N VAL A 27 5.82 4.99 -1.03
CA VAL A 27 5.45 6.40 -1.20
C VAL A 27 6.68 7.24 -1.52
N TYR A 28 7.79 7.06 -0.79
CA TYR A 28 9.04 7.76 -1.05
C TYR A 28 9.62 7.43 -2.43
N MET A 29 9.61 6.16 -2.84
CA MET A 29 10.01 5.73 -4.18
C MET A 29 9.16 6.41 -5.26
N SER A 30 7.86 6.61 -5.03
CA SER A 30 7.03 7.36 -5.97
C SER A 30 7.47 8.82 -6.12
N PHE A 31 7.90 9.49 -5.04
CA PHE A 31 8.44 10.85 -5.16
C PHE A 31 9.74 10.86 -5.94
N ARG A 32 10.63 9.88 -5.70
CA ARG A 32 11.89 9.73 -6.43
C ARG A 32 11.68 9.43 -7.91
N LEU A 33 10.78 8.51 -8.25
CA LEU A 33 10.43 8.15 -9.63
C LEU A 33 9.92 9.34 -10.44
N LYS A 34 9.19 10.27 -9.80
CA LYS A 34 8.68 11.47 -10.48
C LYS A 34 9.80 12.45 -10.88
N GLN A 35 10.94 12.42 -10.17
CA GLN A 35 12.05 13.35 -10.37
C GLN A 35 13.21 12.75 -11.16
N GLU A 36 13.30 11.41 -11.19
CA GLU A 36 14.38 10.70 -11.88
C GLU A 36 14.25 10.81 -13.40
N LYS A 37 15.39 11.01 -14.07
CA LYS A 37 15.49 11.14 -15.53
C LYS A 37 16.30 9.99 -16.15
N ASP A 38 17.14 9.34 -15.36
CA ASP A 38 17.91 8.18 -15.79
C ASP A 38 17.01 6.93 -15.84
N VAL A 39 16.86 6.39 -17.05
CA VAL A 39 16.02 5.22 -17.34
C VAL A 39 16.46 3.99 -16.55
N GLU A 40 17.77 3.76 -16.39
CA GLU A 40 18.28 2.59 -15.67
C GLU A 40 18.04 2.70 -14.16
N ARG A 41 18.13 3.91 -13.61
CA ARG A 41 17.74 4.16 -12.22
C ARG A 41 16.24 4.00 -12.00
N ILE A 42 15.42 4.44 -12.95
CA ILE A 42 13.95 4.24 -12.89
C ILE A 42 13.62 2.74 -12.84
N LYS A 43 14.22 1.93 -13.71
CA LYS A 43 14.04 0.46 -13.69
C LYS A 43 14.42 -0.12 -12.34
N SER A 44 15.58 0.25 -11.81
CA SER A 44 16.07 -0.22 -10.52
C SER A 44 15.13 0.16 -9.36
N LEU A 45 14.60 1.38 -9.35
CA LEU A 45 13.61 1.82 -8.36
C LEU A 45 12.30 1.02 -8.45
N LEU A 46 11.83 0.75 -9.68
CA LEU A 46 10.61 -0.02 -9.90
C LEU A 46 10.77 -1.50 -9.50
N ASP A 47 11.95 -2.10 -9.73
CA ASP A 47 12.22 -3.47 -9.31
C ASP A 47 12.40 -3.59 -7.80
N LEU A 48 13.09 -2.63 -7.18
CA LEU A 48 13.19 -2.58 -5.72
C LEU A 48 11.81 -2.42 -5.07
N SER A 49 10.95 -1.57 -5.64
CA SER A 49 9.55 -1.44 -5.19
C SER A 49 8.77 -2.75 -5.35
N ALA A 50 8.98 -3.48 -6.44
CA ALA A 50 8.31 -4.77 -6.66
C ALA A 50 8.81 -5.85 -5.68
N ALA A 51 10.10 -5.85 -5.37
CA ALA A 51 10.69 -6.78 -4.39
C ALA A 51 10.21 -6.52 -2.95
N ALA A 52 9.92 -5.27 -2.58
CA ALA A 52 9.39 -4.92 -1.26
C ALA A 52 7.88 -5.21 -1.10
N PHE A 53 7.16 -5.44 -2.21
CA PHE A 53 5.71 -5.61 -2.20
C PHE A 53 5.24 -6.84 -1.40
N PRO A 54 5.82 -8.06 -1.57
CA PRO A 54 5.38 -9.24 -0.82
C PRO A 54 5.49 -9.07 0.69
N THR A 55 6.57 -8.47 1.18
CA THR A 55 6.76 -8.20 2.63
C THR A 55 5.69 -7.25 3.17
N THR A 56 5.36 -6.20 2.40
CA THR A 56 4.29 -5.26 2.77
C THR A 56 2.92 -5.96 2.79
N MET A 57 2.65 -6.85 1.83
CA MET A 57 1.42 -7.64 1.79
C MET A 57 1.32 -8.64 2.94
N LEU A 58 2.44 -9.26 3.34
CA LEU A 58 2.47 -10.14 4.50
C LEU A 58 2.15 -9.38 5.79
N ALA A 59 2.70 -8.18 5.96
CA ALA A 59 2.37 -7.32 7.10
C ALA A 59 0.89 -6.90 7.10
N LEU A 60 0.32 -6.55 5.94
CA LEU A 60 -1.11 -6.25 5.82
C LEU A 60 -1.98 -7.47 6.17
N LEU A 61 -1.60 -8.66 5.71
CA LEU A 61 -2.31 -9.90 6.02
C LEU A 61 -2.28 -10.20 7.52
N ALA A 62 -1.11 -10.08 8.16
CA ALA A 62 -0.98 -10.25 9.60
C ALA A 62 -1.81 -9.22 10.39
N LEU A 63 -1.81 -7.96 9.95
CA LEU A 63 -2.63 -6.88 10.51
C LEU A 63 -4.12 -7.25 10.47
N LEU A 64 -4.61 -7.68 9.30
CA LEU A 64 -6.01 -8.05 9.10
C LEU A 64 -6.41 -9.28 9.94
N ILE A 65 -5.61 -10.35 9.89
CA ILE A 65 -5.91 -11.59 10.64
C ILE A 65 -5.97 -11.30 12.14
N ALA A 66 -4.95 -10.62 12.69
CA ALA A 66 -4.93 -10.27 14.11
C ALA A 66 -6.07 -9.31 14.49
N GLY A 67 -6.43 -8.38 13.59
CA GLY A 67 -7.55 -7.46 13.78
C GLY A 67 -8.90 -8.18 13.83
N ILE A 68 -9.13 -9.12 12.91
CA ILE A 68 -10.36 -9.94 12.86
C ILE A 68 -10.47 -10.79 14.13
N ILE A 69 -9.40 -11.48 14.52
CA ILE A 69 -9.37 -12.30 15.74
C ILE A 69 -9.67 -11.43 16.98
N THR A 70 -9.01 -10.29 17.12
CA THR A 70 -9.27 -9.38 18.26
C THR A 70 -10.67 -8.79 18.24
N GLY A 71 -11.25 -8.53 17.07
CA GLY A 71 -12.64 -8.10 16.91
C GLY A 71 -13.64 -9.11 17.47
N PHE A 72 -13.44 -10.41 17.17
CA PHE A 72 -14.26 -11.49 17.75
C PHE A 72 -14.02 -11.66 19.24
N MET A 73 -12.76 -11.70 19.69
CA MET A 73 -12.45 -11.84 21.12
C MET A 73 -12.99 -10.66 21.96
N GLY A 74 -13.02 -9.47 21.38
CA GLY A 74 -13.51 -8.25 22.01
C GLY A 74 -15.01 -7.99 21.84
N GLN A 75 -15.72 -8.81 21.05
CA GLN A 75 -17.14 -8.63 20.72
C GLN A 75 -17.45 -7.25 20.12
N TRP A 76 -16.56 -6.73 19.28
CA TRP A 76 -16.63 -5.36 18.76
C TRP A 76 -17.38 -5.20 17.44
N TRP A 77 -17.83 -6.29 16.81
CA TRP A 77 -18.48 -6.24 15.49
C TRP A 77 -19.81 -5.47 15.47
N GLY A 78 -20.42 -5.22 16.63
CA GLY A 78 -21.59 -4.35 16.77
C GLY A 78 -21.28 -2.85 16.90
N THR A 79 -20.00 -2.46 16.93
CA THR A 79 -19.58 -1.06 17.07
C THR A 79 -19.32 -0.42 15.72
N GLY A 80 -19.70 0.85 15.55
CA GLY A 80 -19.59 1.50 14.25
C GLY A 80 -18.14 1.83 13.88
N TRP A 81 -17.25 2.07 14.85
CA TRP A 81 -15.85 2.43 14.57
C TRP A 81 -15.07 1.33 13.83
N ILE A 82 -15.40 0.03 14.04
CA ILE A 82 -14.81 -1.08 13.27
C ILE A 82 -15.20 -0.96 11.81
N TRP A 83 -16.49 -0.81 11.54
CA TRP A 83 -17.01 -0.73 10.17
C TRP A 83 -16.49 0.50 9.45
N ALA A 84 -16.46 1.66 10.12
CA ALA A 84 -15.85 2.87 9.57
C ALA A 84 -14.38 2.63 9.18
N SER A 85 -13.62 1.97 10.06
CA SER A 85 -12.20 1.66 9.78
C SER A 85 -12.03 0.71 8.59
N LEU A 86 -12.86 -0.33 8.48
CA LEU A 86 -12.84 -1.26 7.36
C LEU A 86 -13.23 -0.59 6.04
N VAL A 87 -14.26 0.25 6.04
CA VAL A 87 -14.68 1.01 4.86
C VAL A 87 -13.56 1.93 4.39
N ILE A 88 -12.89 2.62 5.30
CA ILE A 88 -11.73 3.47 4.96
C ILE A 88 -10.61 2.62 4.37
N LEU A 89 -10.24 1.51 5.01
CA LEU A 89 -9.17 0.62 4.52
C LEU A 89 -9.47 0.07 3.11
N ILE A 90 -10.70 -0.38 2.88
CA ILE A 90 -11.14 -0.89 1.57
C ILE A 90 -11.13 0.24 0.54
N GLY A 91 -11.70 1.40 0.88
CA GLY A 91 -11.72 2.57 -0.01
C GLY A 91 -10.32 3.01 -0.43
N GLN A 92 -9.38 3.08 0.53
CA GLN A 92 -7.98 3.35 0.25
C GLN A 92 -7.37 2.28 -0.65
N SER A 93 -7.61 1.00 -0.38
CA SER A 93 -7.08 -0.12 -1.17
C SER A 93 -7.54 -0.05 -2.63
N VAL A 94 -8.83 0.23 -2.85
CA VAL A 94 -9.39 0.42 -4.20
C VAL A 94 -8.78 1.63 -4.90
N TRP A 95 -8.66 2.75 -4.20
CA TRP A 95 -8.03 3.96 -4.76
C TRP A 95 -6.58 3.71 -5.15
N MET A 96 -5.79 3.09 -4.27
CA MET A 96 -4.39 2.79 -4.51
C MET A 96 -4.20 1.81 -5.67
N ASN A 97 -5.10 0.86 -5.84
CA ASN A 97 -5.11 -0.02 -7.01
C ASN A 97 -5.40 0.74 -8.33
N SER A 98 -6.09 1.88 -8.27
CA SER A 98 -6.25 2.75 -9.44
C SER A 98 -4.94 3.48 -9.76
N VAL A 99 -4.26 4.02 -8.73
CA VAL A 99 -3.00 4.75 -8.88
C VAL A 99 -1.84 3.81 -9.27
N SER A 100 -1.86 2.56 -8.82
CA SER A 100 -0.84 1.54 -9.16
C SER A 100 -0.71 1.31 -10.66
N LYS A 101 -1.81 1.49 -11.42
CA LYS A 101 -1.86 1.39 -12.89
C LYS A 101 -0.84 2.31 -13.57
N THR A 102 -0.57 3.48 -13.01
CA THR A 102 0.45 4.38 -13.56
C THR A 102 1.85 3.78 -13.48
N TYR A 103 2.21 3.09 -12.39
CA TYR A 103 3.53 2.45 -12.24
C TYR A 103 3.64 1.18 -13.08
N HIS A 104 2.57 0.38 -13.17
CA HIS A 104 2.54 -0.76 -14.10
C HIS A 104 2.64 -0.30 -15.56
N GLY A 105 2.02 0.83 -15.91
CA GLY A 105 2.20 1.49 -17.20
C GLY A 105 3.66 1.92 -17.44
N ALA A 106 4.34 2.46 -16.42
CA ALA A 106 5.76 2.80 -16.54
C ALA A 106 6.62 1.55 -16.79
N ARG A 107 6.38 0.45 -16.04
CA ARG A 107 7.04 -0.85 -16.25
C ARG A 107 6.83 -1.38 -17.67
N LYS A 108 5.59 -1.30 -18.17
CA LYS A 108 5.25 -1.66 -19.55
C LYS A 108 6.06 -0.87 -20.58
N LEU A 109 6.14 0.45 -20.44
CA LEU A 109 6.90 1.31 -21.36
C LEU A 109 8.42 1.06 -21.28
N LEU A 110 8.93 0.63 -20.14
CA LEU A 110 10.35 0.31 -19.93
C LEU A 110 10.75 -1.09 -20.42
N GLY A 111 9.80 -1.86 -20.95
CA GLY A 111 10.02 -3.26 -21.32
C GLY A 111 10.30 -4.16 -20.13
N MET A 112 9.70 -3.87 -18.98
CA MET A 112 9.79 -4.69 -17.77
C MET A 112 8.53 -5.56 -17.64
N PRO A 113 8.60 -6.72 -16.95
CA PRO A 113 7.41 -7.45 -16.54
C PRO A 113 6.46 -6.55 -15.75
N TYR A 114 5.17 -6.61 -16.03
CA TYR A 114 4.16 -5.74 -15.44
C TYR A 114 2.87 -6.49 -15.09
N MET A 115 1.96 -5.82 -14.39
CA MET A 115 0.65 -6.35 -14.04
C MET A 115 -0.44 -5.59 -14.78
N GLU A 116 -1.42 -6.31 -15.31
CA GLU A 116 -2.60 -5.74 -15.94
C GLU A 116 -3.84 -6.50 -15.45
N GLY A 117 -4.70 -5.82 -14.68
CA GLY A 117 -5.90 -6.46 -14.11
C GLY A 117 -5.58 -7.68 -13.24
N ASN A 118 -4.55 -7.58 -12.39
CA ASN A 118 -3.99 -8.68 -11.56
C ASN A 118 -3.39 -9.86 -12.34
N LYS A 119 -3.22 -9.74 -13.66
CA LYS A 119 -2.55 -10.76 -14.47
C LYS A 119 -1.11 -10.34 -14.75
N PRO A 120 -0.12 -11.22 -14.51
CA PRO A 120 1.25 -10.95 -14.92
C PRO A 120 1.32 -10.90 -16.44
N ARG A 121 2.10 -9.95 -16.94
CA ARG A 121 2.39 -9.76 -18.36
C ARG A 121 3.89 -9.78 -18.56
N GLU A 122 4.31 -10.38 -19.67
CA GLU A 122 5.71 -10.41 -20.08
C GLU A 122 6.19 -9.03 -20.54
N ALA A 123 7.52 -8.88 -20.55
CA ALA A 123 8.18 -7.69 -21.07
C ALA A 123 7.84 -7.48 -22.56
N MET A 124 7.67 -6.23 -22.95
CA MET A 124 7.54 -5.83 -24.35
C MET A 124 8.75 -5.00 -24.79
N ALA A 125 8.83 -4.67 -26.08
CA ALA A 125 9.88 -3.77 -26.58
C ALA A 125 9.84 -2.43 -25.80
N PRO A 126 10.98 -1.98 -25.23
CA PRO A 126 11.05 -0.70 -24.54
C PRO A 126 10.69 0.45 -25.47
N GLN A 127 9.97 1.44 -24.94
CA GLN A 127 9.63 2.67 -25.62
C GLN A 127 10.72 3.74 -25.40
N PRO A 128 10.75 4.80 -26.22
CA PRO A 128 11.69 5.91 -26.05
C PRO A 128 11.62 6.51 -24.63
N ALA A 129 12.77 6.95 -24.13
CA ALA A 129 12.90 7.52 -22.79
C ALA A 129 11.94 8.69 -22.56
N GLU A 130 11.75 9.54 -23.57
CA GLU A 130 10.81 10.68 -23.51
C GLU A 130 9.38 10.24 -23.20
N THR A 131 8.91 9.15 -23.80
CA THR A 131 7.58 8.58 -23.56
C THR A 131 7.44 8.08 -22.11
N VAL A 132 8.50 7.44 -21.58
CA VAL A 132 8.53 6.97 -20.18
C VAL A 132 8.46 8.16 -19.21
N LEU A 133 9.29 9.19 -19.43
CA LEU A 133 9.34 10.37 -18.57
C LEU A 133 8.03 11.17 -18.62
N ALA A 134 7.44 11.32 -19.81
CA ALA A 134 6.13 11.93 -19.99
C ALA A 134 5.04 11.16 -19.23
N HIS A 135 5.11 9.82 -19.21
CA HIS A 135 4.19 8.99 -18.44
C HIS A 135 4.41 9.13 -16.93
N LEU A 136 5.65 9.12 -16.44
CA LEU A 136 5.99 9.28 -15.03
C LEU A 136 5.61 10.65 -14.48
N SER A 137 5.57 11.70 -15.30
CA SER A 137 5.10 13.03 -14.91
C SER A 137 3.65 13.02 -14.36
N LYS A 138 2.84 12.06 -14.84
CA LYS A 138 1.44 11.85 -14.44
C LYS A 138 1.28 11.18 -13.08
N THR A 139 2.37 10.67 -12.49
CA THR A 139 2.35 10.09 -11.14
C THR A 139 1.92 11.13 -10.11
N ARG A 140 1.22 10.68 -9.07
CA ARG A 140 0.60 11.55 -8.07
C ARG A 140 1.10 11.18 -6.66
N PRO A 141 2.40 11.34 -6.36
CA PRO A 141 2.98 10.92 -5.09
C PRO A 141 2.36 11.61 -3.88
N LYS A 142 1.91 12.87 -4.03
CA LYS A 142 1.20 13.60 -2.97
C LYS A 142 -0.15 12.96 -2.61
N GLU A 143 -0.89 12.47 -3.60
CA GLU A 143 -2.16 11.76 -3.34
C GLU A 143 -1.90 10.48 -2.55
N LEU A 144 -0.87 9.71 -2.93
CA LEU A 144 -0.46 8.51 -2.19
C LEU A 144 -0.08 8.83 -0.74
N LEU A 145 0.65 9.92 -0.52
CA LEU A 145 1.02 10.38 0.81
C LEU A 145 -0.21 10.73 1.66
N TYR A 146 -1.10 11.58 1.13
CA TYR A 146 -2.26 12.04 1.89
C TYR A 146 -3.26 10.93 2.16
N ILE A 147 -3.50 10.07 1.18
CA ILE A 147 -4.44 8.95 1.34
C ILE A 147 -3.83 7.90 2.25
N GLY A 148 -2.55 7.55 2.09
CA GLY A 148 -1.85 6.60 2.94
C GLY A 148 -1.77 7.06 4.40
N ILE A 149 -1.10 8.19 4.65
CA ILE A 149 -0.90 8.71 6.02
C ILE A 149 -2.22 9.21 6.62
N GLY A 150 -3.00 9.98 5.87
CA GLY A 150 -4.24 10.58 6.38
C GLY A 150 -5.27 9.52 6.73
N GLY A 151 -5.52 8.56 5.84
CA GLY A 151 -6.47 7.48 6.17
C GLY A 151 -5.94 6.52 7.24
N PHE A 152 -4.63 6.27 7.30
CA PHE A 152 -4.04 5.52 8.42
C PHE A 152 -4.22 6.25 9.75
N ALA A 153 -4.00 7.56 9.80
CA ALA A 153 -4.20 8.36 11.01
C ALA A 153 -5.66 8.34 11.48
N ILE A 154 -6.62 8.39 10.55
CA ILE A 154 -8.04 8.28 10.87
C ILE A 154 -8.38 6.88 11.40
N ILE A 155 -7.89 5.81 10.76
CA ILE A 155 -8.09 4.44 11.25
C ILE A 155 -7.49 4.27 12.65
N LEU A 156 -6.27 4.77 12.87
CA LEU A 156 -5.62 4.71 14.18
C LEU A 156 -6.43 5.45 15.24
N TRP A 157 -6.95 6.64 14.92
CA TRP A 157 -7.84 7.38 15.80
C TRP A 157 -9.11 6.60 16.13
N LEU A 158 -9.79 6.02 15.12
CA LEU A 158 -10.98 5.18 15.34
C LEU A 158 -10.68 3.98 16.27
N MET A 159 -9.54 3.33 16.07
CA MET A 159 -9.12 2.15 16.85
C MET A 159 -8.77 2.50 18.30
N MET A 160 -8.18 3.68 18.52
CA MET A 160 -7.74 4.16 19.83
C MET A 160 -8.92 4.71 20.66
N PHE A 161 -9.73 5.60 20.07
CA PHE A 161 -10.74 6.35 20.80
C PHE A 161 -12.12 5.70 20.77
N LYS A 162 -12.41 4.83 19.78
CA LYS A 162 -13.66 4.05 19.70
C LYS A 162 -14.93 4.90 19.90
N PRO A 163 -15.11 5.98 19.12
CA PRO A 163 -16.11 7.02 19.43
C PRO A 163 -17.58 6.59 19.32
N PHE A 164 -17.90 5.47 18.65
CA PHE A 164 -19.26 4.97 18.42
C PHE A 164 -19.27 3.47 18.04
#